data_AF-A0A3M1VEU8-F1
#
_entry.id   AF-A0A3M1VEU8-F1
#
_cell.length_a   1.000
_cell.length_b   1.000
_cell.length_c   1.000
_cell.angle_alpha   90.00
_cell.angle_beta   90.00
_cell.angle_gamma   90.00
#
_symmetry.space_group_name_H-M   'P 1'
#
loop_
_entity.id
_entity.type
_entity.pdbx_description
1 polymer ?
#
loop_
_entity_poly.entity_id
_entity_poly.type
_entity_poly.pdbx_seq_one_letter_code
_entity_poly.pdbx_strand_id
1 'polypeptide(L)'
;MGAFFWFATKAEMLHFMREYHAWMSIDFSAADPAAFVAQVQAAVDSVGPDPDEERLALLQRHLNKLAKHLWQIEWWGRFDDLCRGETPFARKVRERFWECWEEDGGISDSRPIPHRFLPAFREYLREYGI
;
A
#
# COMPACT_ATOMS: atom_id res chain seq x y z
N MET A 1 -12.48 2.16 -2.74
CA MET A 1 -11.54 2.03 -3.88
C MET A 1 -10.14 2.12 -3.28
N GLY A 2 -9.22 1.24 -3.69
CA GLY A 2 -7.85 1.21 -3.15
C GLY A 2 -6.85 1.30 -4.30
N ALA A 3 -5.67 1.85 -4.03
CA ALA A 3 -4.62 2.07 -5.02
C ALA A 3 -3.27 1.56 -4.52
N PHE A 4 -2.38 1.21 -5.45
CA PHE A 4 -0.97 0.99 -5.17
C PHE A 4 -0.19 2.24 -5.50
N PHE A 5 0.78 2.58 -4.66
CA PHE A 5 1.78 3.60 -4.94
C PHE A 5 3.15 2.94 -4.94
N TRP A 6 3.86 3.07 -6.05
CA TRP A 6 5.15 2.42 -6.27
C TRP A 6 6.28 3.44 -6.17
N PHE A 7 7.31 3.09 -5.40
CA PHE A 7 8.47 3.95 -5.15
C PHE A 7 9.75 3.16 -5.39
N ALA A 8 10.83 3.83 -5.84
CA ALA A 8 12.11 3.17 -6.01
C ALA A 8 12.79 2.92 -4.65
N THR A 9 12.51 3.77 -3.65
CA THR A 9 13.10 3.67 -2.31
C THR A 9 12.10 3.90 -1.19
N LYS A 10 12.42 3.40 0.02
CA LYS A 10 11.65 3.69 1.25
C LYS A 10 11.61 5.21 1.54
N ALA A 11 12.72 5.91 1.31
CA ALA A 11 12.80 7.35 1.54
C ALA A 11 11.82 8.13 0.64
N GLU A 12 11.71 7.76 -0.64
CA GLU A 12 10.71 8.34 -1.56
C GLU A 12 9.27 8.06 -1.10
N MET A 13 8.98 6.84 -0.66
CA MET A 13 7.67 6.49 -0.11
C MET A 13 7.34 7.35 1.13
N LEU A 14 8.27 7.48 2.07
CA LEU A 14 8.07 8.28 3.29
C LEU A 14 7.89 9.77 2.97
N HIS A 15 8.68 10.30 2.03
CA HIS A 15 8.50 11.66 1.52
C HIS A 15 7.11 11.83 0.89
N PHE A 16 6.65 10.85 0.09
CA PHE A 16 5.32 10.90 -0.50
C PHE A 16 4.21 10.95 0.57
N MET A 17 4.32 10.09 1.58
CA MET A 17 3.37 10.05 2.70
C MET A 17 3.33 11.36 3.47
N ARG A 18 4.50 11.99 3.67
CA ARG A 18 4.68 13.25 4.39
C ARG A 18 4.11 14.45 3.63
N GLU A 19 4.43 14.57 2.35
CA GLU A 19 4.16 15.80 1.58
C GLU A 19 2.85 15.75 0.80
N TYR A 20 2.42 14.58 0.33
CA TYR A 20 1.33 14.49 -0.65
C TYR A 20 0.14 13.70 -0.12
N HIS A 21 0.36 12.49 0.41
CA HIS A 21 -0.74 11.60 0.76
C HIS A 21 -1.71 12.20 1.80
N ALA A 22 -1.18 12.93 2.78
CA ALA A 22 -1.99 13.61 3.80
C ALA A 22 -2.98 14.62 3.20
N TRP A 23 -2.63 15.26 2.08
CA TRP A 23 -3.47 16.25 1.40
C TRP A 23 -4.44 15.63 0.40
N MET A 24 -4.07 14.50 -0.22
CA MET A 24 -4.88 13.87 -1.27
C MET A 24 -6.22 13.32 -0.78
N SER A 25 -6.30 12.95 0.50
CA SER A 25 -7.44 12.23 1.06
C SER A 25 -8.07 12.96 2.23
N ILE A 26 -7.87 14.28 2.29
CA ILE A 26 -8.40 15.11 3.36
C ILE A 26 -9.85 15.51 3.06
N ASP A 27 -10.68 15.43 4.08
CA ASP A 27 -11.99 16.06 4.04
C ASP A 27 -11.83 17.52 4.46
N PHE A 28 -11.89 18.44 3.49
CA PHE A 28 -11.80 19.88 3.76
C PHE A 28 -13.01 20.44 4.52
N SER A 29 -14.07 19.65 4.71
CA SER A 29 -15.17 20.00 5.60
C SER A 29 -14.90 19.67 7.07
N ALA A 30 -13.82 18.94 7.37
CA ALA A 30 -13.39 18.67 8.73
C ALA A 30 -12.85 19.94 9.43
N ALA A 31 -12.90 19.94 10.77
CA ALA A 31 -12.67 21.13 11.58
C ALA A 31 -11.24 21.73 11.50
N ASP A 32 -10.23 20.96 11.07
CA ASP A 32 -8.87 21.48 10.86
C ASP A 32 -7.99 20.55 9.97
N PRO A 33 -8.03 20.73 8.63
CA PRO A 33 -7.20 19.98 7.70
C PRO A 33 -5.68 20.15 7.95
N ALA A 34 -5.25 21.34 8.36
CA ALA A 34 -3.83 21.64 8.56
C ALA A 34 -3.28 20.91 9.79
N ALA A 35 -4.05 20.84 10.88
CA ALA A 35 -3.66 20.08 12.06
C ALA A 35 -3.55 18.57 11.79
N PHE A 36 -4.41 18.01 10.93
CA PHE A 36 -4.28 16.61 10.51
C PHE A 36 -2.99 16.37 9.73
N VAL A 37 -2.70 17.21 8.73
CA VAL A 37 -1.46 17.11 7.93
C VAL A 37 -0.23 17.21 8.83
N ALA A 38 -0.21 18.16 9.76
CA ALA A 38 0.90 18.33 10.70
C ALA A 38 1.14 17.06 11.57
N GLN A 39 0.06 16.39 11.99
CA GLN A 39 0.16 15.12 12.73
C GLN A 39 0.73 13.99 11.88
N VAL A 40 0.31 13.89 10.61
CA VAL A 40 0.87 12.89 9.67
C VAL A 40 2.36 13.17 9.43
N GLN A 41 2.72 14.43 9.17
CA GLN A 41 4.12 14.84 8.96
C GLN A 41 4.99 14.49 10.16
N ALA A 42 4.55 14.84 11.38
CA ALA A 42 5.27 14.51 12.61
C ALA A 42 5.43 13.00 12.83
N ALA A 43 4.40 12.21 12.48
CA ALA A 43 4.48 10.76 12.57
C ALA A 43 5.53 10.18 11.61
N VAL A 44 5.57 10.63 10.34
CA VAL A 44 6.59 10.20 9.38
C VAL A 44 7.98 10.66 9.82
N ASP A 45 8.14 11.91 10.27
CA ASP A 45 9.44 12.44 10.71
C ASP A 45 10.02 11.64 11.89
N SER A 46 9.17 11.06 12.76
CA SER A 46 9.59 10.27 13.92
C SER A 46 10.30 8.95 13.58
N VAL A 47 10.11 8.41 12.36
CA VAL A 47 10.74 7.15 11.96
C VAL A 47 12.07 7.34 11.23
N GLY A 48 12.40 8.57 10.82
CA GLY A 48 13.62 8.87 10.05
C GLY A 48 13.60 8.32 8.61
N PRO A 49 14.70 8.51 7.85
CA PRO A 49 14.71 8.25 6.41
C PRO A 49 14.84 6.77 6.02
N ASP A 50 15.32 5.91 6.91
CA ASP A 50 15.50 4.47 6.67
C ASP A 50 15.06 3.63 7.87
N PRO A 51 13.73 3.51 8.11
CA PRO A 51 13.22 2.69 9.19
C PRO A 51 13.35 1.20 8.86
N ASP A 52 13.67 0.42 9.90
CA ASP A 52 13.47 -1.02 9.89
C ASP A 52 11.97 -1.38 9.77
N GLU A 53 11.70 -2.67 9.54
CA GLU A 53 10.34 -3.16 9.35
C GLU A 53 9.45 -2.98 10.59
N GLU A 54 10.02 -2.97 11.80
CA GLU A 54 9.25 -2.80 13.04
C GLU A 54 8.77 -1.35 13.19
N ARG A 55 9.67 -0.38 13.00
CA ARG A 55 9.34 1.05 12.99
C ARG A 55 8.37 1.38 11.87
N LEU A 56 8.52 0.75 10.71
CA LEU A 56 7.59 0.88 9.61
C LEU A 56 6.21 0.32 9.99
N ALA A 57 6.11 -0.89 10.55
CA ALA A 57 4.83 -1.44 11.02
C ALA A 57 4.16 -0.58 12.13
N LEU A 58 4.95 0.04 13.01
CA LEU A 58 4.45 0.99 14.01
C LEU A 58 3.88 2.26 13.36
N LEU A 59 4.59 2.83 12.39
CA LEU A 59 4.12 3.98 11.63
C LEU A 59 2.82 3.67 10.91
N GLN A 60 2.72 2.52 10.23
CA GLN A 60 1.50 2.11 9.52
C GLN A 60 0.28 2.11 10.45
N ARG A 61 0.42 1.52 11.64
CA ARG A 61 -0.64 1.48 12.65
C ARG A 61 -0.99 2.87 13.16
N HIS A 62 0.02 3.72 13.39
CA HIS A 62 -0.20 5.09 13.84
C HIS A 62 -0.95 5.91 12.77
N LEU A 63 -0.50 5.86 11.52
CA LEU A 63 -1.13 6.54 10.40
C LEU A 63 -2.58 6.07 10.18
N ASN A 64 -2.84 4.77 10.19
CA ASN A 64 -4.21 4.24 10.07
C ASN A 64 -5.13 4.68 11.23
N LYS A 65 -4.58 4.90 12.42
CA LYS A 65 -5.33 5.43 13.55
C LYS A 65 -5.63 6.92 13.38
N LEU A 66 -4.65 7.71 12.91
CA LEU A 66 -4.81 9.15 12.65
C LEU A 66 -5.81 9.39 11.51
N ALA A 67 -5.68 8.63 10.42
CA ALA A 67 -6.49 8.74 9.22
C ALA A 67 -7.81 7.95 9.29
N LYS A 68 -8.27 7.61 10.49
CA LYS A 68 -9.50 6.83 10.68
C LYS A 68 -10.66 7.51 9.94
N HIS A 69 -11.38 6.74 9.13
CA HIS A 69 -12.47 7.20 8.26
C HIS A 69 -12.05 8.01 7.00
N LEU A 70 -10.77 8.31 6.83
CA LEU A 70 -10.25 8.98 5.62
C LEU A 70 -9.61 7.96 4.67
N TRP A 71 -8.64 7.20 5.16
CA TRP A 71 -7.92 6.20 4.37
C TRP A 71 -7.27 5.13 5.26
N GLN A 72 -6.83 4.05 4.63
CA GLN A 72 -6.15 2.96 5.30
C GLN A 72 -5.04 2.40 4.40
N ILE A 73 -3.88 2.20 5.01
CA ILE A 73 -2.75 1.47 4.44
C ILE A 73 -2.92 0.01 4.85
N GLU A 74 -3.30 -0.85 3.90
CA GLU A 74 -3.41 -2.29 4.14
C GLU A 74 -2.05 -3.00 4.08
N TRP A 75 -1.10 -2.46 3.30
CA TRP A 75 0.17 -3.12 3.05
C TRP A 75 1.30 -2.14 2.73
N TRP A 76 2.49 -2.45 3.24
CA TRP A 76 3.77 -1.92 2.85
C TRP A 76 4.72 -3.06 2.57
N GLY A 77 5.46 -2.98 1.48
CA GLY A 77 6.41 -4.02 1.09
C GLY A 77 6.90 -3.84 -0.34
N ARG A 78 7.48 -4.90 -0.87
CA ARG A 78 8.07 -4.97 -2.20
C ARG A 78 7.15 -5.71 -3.16
N PHE A 79 7.31 -5.41 -4.45
CA PHE A 79 6.61 -6.16 -5.50
C PHE A 79 6.86 -7.68 -5.42
N ASP A 80 8.07 -8.09 -5.03
CA ASP A 80 8.41 -9.49 -4.81
C ASP A 80 7.57 -10.14 -3.69
N ASP A 81 7.21 -9.40 -2.65
CA ASP A 81 6.37 -9.91 -1.56
C ASP A 81 4.96 -10.23 -2.07
N LEU A 82 4.44 -9.36 -2.96
CA LEU A 82 3.19 -9.62 -3.68
C LEU A 82 3.29 -10.80 -4.63
N CYS A 83 4.46 -11.10 -5.19
CA CYS A 83 4.64 -12.27 -6.05
C CYS A 83 4.70 -13.57 -5.25
N ARG A 84 5.30 -13.54 -4.05
CA ARG A 84 5.48 -14.71 -3.19
C ARG A 84 4.24 -15.02 -2.35
N GLY A 85 3.49 -14.01 -1.92
CA GLY A 85 2.31 -14.20 -1.06
C GLY A 85 2.67 -14.60 0.36
N GLU A 86 3.73 -14.02 0.93
CA GLU A 86 4.15 -14.33 2.30
C GLU A 86 3.27 -13.63 3.35
N THR A 87 2.60 -12.53 2.97
CA THR A 87 1.65 -11.80 3.84
C THR A 87 0.20 -12.10 3.49
N PRO A 88 -0.76 -11.96 4.44
CA PRO A 88 -2.18 -12.12 4.15
C PRO A 88 -2.68 -11.22 3.01
N PHE A 89 -2.22 -9.97 2.96
CA PHE A 89 -2.57 -9.06 1.88
C PHE A 89 -2.02 -9.52 0.53
N ALA A 90 -0.74 -9.90 0.48
CA ALA A 90 -0.11 -10.41 -0.74
C ALA A 90 -0.82 -11.66 -1.29
N ARG A 91 -1.24 -12.60 -0.42
CA ARG A 91 -2.03 -13.77 -0.82
C ARG A 91 -3.36 -13.37 -1.45
N LYS A 92 -4.10 -12.49 -0.79
CA LYS A 92 -5.39 -11.99 -1.28
C LYS A 92 -5.27 -11.33 -2.65
N VAL A 93 -4.21 -10.55 -2.89
CA VAL A 93 -3.95 -9.92 -4.19
C VAL A 93 -3.65 -10.98 -5.26
N ARG A 94 -2.86 -12.00 -4.92
CA ARG A 94 -2.52 -13.10 -5.86
C ARG A 94 -3.72 -13.97 -6.20
N GLU A 95 -4.51 -14.35 -5.21
CA GLU A 95 -5.74 -15.14 -5.40
C GLU A 95 -6.66 -14.45 -6.41
N ARG A 96 -6.87 -13.13 -6.24
CA ARG A 96 -7.68 -12.34 -7.18
C ARG A 96 -7.08 -12.23 -8.58
N PHE A 97 -5.75 -12.13 -8.69
CA PHE A 97 -5.10 -12.14 -10.01
C PHE A 97 -5.37 -13.45 -10.75
N TRP A 98 -5.24 -14.59 -10.06
CA TRP A 98 -5.49 -15.89 -10.67
C TRP A 98 -6.96 -16.12 -11.01
N GLU A 99 -7.88 -15.65 -10.16
CA GLU A 99 -9.32 -15.64 -10.46
C GLU A 99 -9.66 -14.90 -11.75
N CYS A 100 -8.93 -13.81 -12.08
CA CYS A 100 -9.12 -13.07 -13.32
C CYS A 100 -8.47 -13.73 -14.55
N TRP A 101 -7.49 -14.62 -14.36
CA TRP A 101 -6.70 -15.22 -15.45
C TRP A 101 -7.17 -16.62 -15.86
N GLU A 102 -7.80 -17.38 -14.96
CA GLU A 102 -8.38 -18.68 -15.28
C GLU A 102 -9.81 -18.51 -15.82
N GLU A 103 -9.95 -18.21 -17.11
CA GLU A 103 -11.24 -18.00 -17.78
C GLU A 103 -12.19 -19.24 -17.76
N ASP A 104 -11.73 -20.44 -17.41
CA ASP A 104 -12.53 -21.68 -17.54
C ASP A 104 -12.39 -22.67 -16.37
N GLY A 105 -12.52 -22.19 -15.12
CA GLY A 105 -12.71 -23.12 -13.99
C GLY A 105 -12.07 -22.76 -12.66
N GLY A 106 -12.05 -21.47 -12.30
CA GLY A 106 -12.07 -20.94 -10.93
C GLY A 106 -11.45 -21.81 -9.84
N ILE A 107 -10.16 -22.12 -9.93
CA ILE A 107 -9.41 -22.55 -8.75
C ILE A 107 -8.80 -21.29 -8.17
N SER A 108 -9.17 -20.96 -6.93
CA SER A 108 -8.45 -19.96 -6.14
C SER A 108 -7.01 -20.47 -5.95
N ASP A 109 -6.14 -20.06 -6.86
CA ASP A 109 -4.76 -20.50 -6.88
C ASP A 109 -3.92 -19.62 -5.97
N SER A 110 -3.32 -20.23 -4.97
CA SER A 110 -2.41 -19.57 -4.03
C SER A 110 -0.94 -19.87 -4.33
N ARG A 111 -0.60 -20.31 -5.55
CA ARG A 111 0.79 -20.44 -6.03
C ARG A 111 1.48 -19.10 -6.31
N PRO A 112 2.76 -18.95 -5.93
CA PRO A 112 3.58 -17.79 -6.26
C PRO A 112 3.49 -17.44 -7.75
N ILE A 113 3.52 -16.14 -8.08
CA ILE A 113 3.45 -15.66 -9.46
C ILE A 113 4.74 -16.06 -10.20
N PRO A 114 4.69 -16.96 -11.20
CA PRO A 114 5.88 -17.35 -11.95
C PRO A 114 6.40 -16.19 -12.80
N HIS A 115 7.70 -16.18 -13.11
CA HIS A 115 8.35 -15.10 -13.88
C HIS A 115 7.62 -14.77 -15.20
N ARG A 116 7.10 -15.79 -15.90
CA ARG A 116 6.37 -15.62 -17.17
C ARG A 116 5.07 -14.82 -17.05
N PHE A 117 4.48 -14.75 -15.86
CA PHE A 117 3.25 -14.01 -15.58
C PHE A 117 3.49 -12.62 -14.98
N LEU A 118 4.73 -12.24 -14.68
CA LEU A 118 5.02 -10.92 -14.10
C LEU A 118 4.53 -9.74 -14.96
N PRO A 119 4.61 -9.75 -16.31
CA PRO A 119 4.04 -8.68 -17.12
C PRO A 119 2.54 -8.54 -16.90
N ALA A 120 1.81 -9.66 -16.96
CA ALA A 120 0.36 -9.67 -16.74
C ALA A 120 -0.03 -9.24 -15.32
N PHE A 121 0.74 -9.69 -14.31
CA PHE A 121 0.50 -9.30 -12.93
C PHE A 121 0.75 -7.80 -12.70
N ARG A 122 1.75 -7.20 -13.36
CA ARG A 122 1.95 -5.75 -13.32
C ARG A 122 0.80 -4.99 -13.96
N GLU A 123 0.29 -5.44 -15.10
CA GLU A 123 -0.88 -4.81 -15.72
C GLU A 123 -2.11 -4.92 -14.83
N TYR A 124 -2.34 -6.08 -14.20
CA TYR A 124 -3.41 -6.27 -13.23
C TYR A 124 -3.31 -5.29 -12.04
N LEU A 125 -2.12 -5.09 -11.48
CA LEU A 125 -1.96 -4.16 -10.36
C LEU A 125 -2.21 -2.69 -10.75
N ARG A 126 -2.00 -2.32 -12.03
CA ARG A 126 -2.32 -0.97 -12.53
C ARG A 126 -3.81 -0.67 -12.52
N GLU A 127 -4.68 -1.67 -12.51
CA GLU A 127 -6.12 -1.46 -12.42
C GLU A 127 -6.55 -0.87 -11.07
N TYR A 128 -5.75 -1.06 -10.02
CA TYR A 128 -6.01 -0.49 -8.70
C TYR A 128 -5.62 0.99 -8.63
N GLY A 129 -4.72 1.49 -9.48
CA GLY A 129 -4.27 2.87 -9.46
C GLY A 129 -2.90 3.07 -10.12
N ILE A 130 -2.57 4.35 -10.36
CA ILE A 130 -1.43 4.83 -11.17
C ILE A 130 -0.08 4.61 -10.48
#